data_AF-A0A938FP69-F1
#
_entry.id   AF-A0A938FP69-F1
#
_cell.length_a   1.000
_cell.length_b   1.000
_cell.length_c   1.000
_cell.angle_alpha   90.00
_cell.angle_beta   90.00
_cell.angle_gamma   90.00
#
_symmetry.space_group_name_H-M   'P 1'
#
loop_
_entity.id
_entity.type
_entity.pdbx_description
1 polymer ?
#
loop_
_entity_poly.entity_id
_entity_poly.type
_entity_poly.pdbx_seq_one_letter_code
_entity_poly.pdbx_strand_id
1 'polypeptide(L)'
;MPLFEPFHALRYSPTVNLADVCAQPYDVQSNADRETYARRSKHNIVHLDLPIGDDPYRRAGENLEKWKDDKTLIVDEAPSFTIYRMSFVDSAGVSRRTTGVIGALRIEPADSKEVMPHEQTTPKAKTDRLELTRATRANLSPIW
;
A
#
# COMPACT_ATOMS: atom_id res chain seq x y z
N MET A 1 -3.08 18.95 -16.98
CA MET A 1 -3.87 17.76 -16.63
C MET A 1 -2.85 16.70 -16.31
N PRO A 2 -2.77 16.25 -15.05
CA PRO A 2 -1.66 15.43 -14.62
C PRO A 2 -1.65 14.11 -15.37
N LEU A 3 -0.46 13.65 -15.76
CA LEU A 3 -0.31 12.40 -16.49
C LEU A 3 -0.65 11.22 -15.57
N PHE A 4 -1.66 10.46 -15.96
CA PHE A 4 -2.17 9.30 -15.23
C PHE A 4 -2.16 8.08 -16.16
N GLU A 5 -1.31 7.10 -15.85
CA GLU A 5 -0.98 5.99 -16.73
C GLU A 5 -1.21 4.62 -16.06
N PRO A 6 -1.50 3.57 -16.84
CA PRO A 6 -1.53 2.21 -16.31
C PRO A 6 -0.10 1.76 -15.95
N PHE A 7 0.04 0.84 -15.00
CA PHE A 7 1.33 0.26 -14.62
C PHE A 7 1.22 -1.24 -14.34
N HIS A 8 2.34 -1.93 -14.32
CA HIS A 8 2.39 -3.33 -13.92
C HIS A 8 2.11 -3.43 -12.41
N ALA A 9 0.88 -3.76 -12.04
CA ALA A 9 0.49 -3.83 -10.64
C ALA A 9 1.15 -5.02 -9.94
N LEU A 10 1.56 -4.81 -8.69
CA LEU A 10 2.00 -5.88 -7.80
C LEU A 10 0.81 -6.31 -6.94
N ARG A 11 0.43 -7.59 -6.99
CA ARG A 11 -0.76 -8.14 -6.32
C ARG A 11 -0.42 -9.41 -5.59
N TYR A 12 -1.17 -9.75 -4.54
CA TYR A 12 -1.17 -11.13 -4.05
C TYR A 12 -1.64 -12.08 -5.15
N SER A 13 -1.01 -13.25 -5.23
CA SER A 13 -1.46 -14.32 -6.11
C SER A 13 -2.92 -14.67 -5.81
N PRO A 14 -3.74 -15.03 -6.83
CA PRO A 14 -5.11 -15.50 -6.63
C PRO A 14 -5.24 -16.71 -5.69
N THR A 15 -4.15 -17.45 -5.45
CA THR A 15 -4.11 -18.57 -4.50
C THR A 15 -3.96 -18.14 -3.04
N VAL A 16 -3.64 -16.87 -2.77
CA VAL A 16 -3.49 -16.32 -1.43
C VAL A 16 -4.84 -15.77 -0.95
N ASN A 17 -5.28 -16.24 0.21
CA ASN A 17 -6.49 -15.69 0.85
C ASN A 17 -6.22 -14.27 1.37
N LEU A 18 -6.81 -13.26 0.72
CA LEU A 18 -6.64 -11.86 1.09
C LEU A 18 -7.04 -11.54 2.54
N ALA A 19 -8.00 -12.25 3.13
CA ALA A 19 -8.41 -12.04 4.51
C ALA A 19 -7.29 -12.31 5.54
N ASP A 20 -6.35 -13.18 5.18
CA ASP A 20 -5.22 -13.56 6.04
C ASP A 20 -4.04 -12.61 5.90
N VAL A 21 -3.93 -11.93 4.75
CA VAL A 21 -2.74 -11.15 4.37
C VAL A 21 -2.97 -9.63 4.32
N CYS A 22 -4.22 -9.17 4.42
CA CYS A 22 -4.53 -7.76 4.57
C CYS A 22 -4.40 -7.30 6.03
N ALA A 23 -4.13 -6.00 6.21
CA ALA A 23 -4.11 -5.30 7.49
C ALA A 23 -4.84 -3.96 7.34
N GLN A 24 -5.17 -3.34 8.47
CA GLN A 24 -5.63 -1.94 8.49
C GLN A 24 -4.49 -0.99 8.04
N PRO A 25 -4.79 0.27 7.71
CA PRO A 25 -3.75 1.26 7.44
C PRO A 25 -2.71 1.36 8.57
N TYR A 26 -1.44 1.57 8.23
CA TYR A 26 -0.33 1.54 9.20
C TYR A 26 -0.43 2.61 10.29
N ASP A 27 -1.11 3.72 10.01
CA ASP A 27 -1.23 4.91 10.86
C ASP A 27 -2.34 4.81 11.90
N VAL A 28 -3.19 3.78 11.82
CA VAL A 28 -4.26 3.50 12.79
C VAL A 28 -4.02 2.24 13.63
N GLN A 29 -2.94 1.50 13.36
CA GLN A 29 -2.61 0.26 14.07
C GLN A 29 -1.86 0.51 15.38
N SER A 30 -2.27 -0.16 16.46
CA SER A 30 -1.44 -0.32 17.64
C SER A 30 -0.36 -1.41 17.45
N ASN A 31 0.61 -1.48 18.36
CA ASN A 31 1.59 -2.57 18.37
C ASN A 31 0.93 -3.95 18.52
N ALA A 32 -0.15 -4.04 19.30
CA ALA A 32 -0.90 -5.28 19.50
C ALA A 32 -1.67 -5.69 18.22
N ASP A 33 -2.24 -4.73 17.50
CA ASP A 33 -2.88 -4.98 16.20
C ASP A 33 -1.86 -5.51 15.21
N ARG A 34 -0.70 -4.86 15.12
CA ARG A 34 0.42 -5.27 14.27
C ARG A 34 0.85 -6.71 14.56
N GLU A 35 1.07 -7.06 15.82
CA GLU A 35 1.43 -8.42 16.24
C GLU A 35 0.35 -9.45 15.89
N THR A 36 -0.92 -9.06 15.96
CA THR A 36 -2.05 -9.90 15.58
C THR A 36 -2.03 -10.19 14.08
N TYR A 37 -1.85 -9.17 13.24
CA TYR A 37 -1.70 -9.35 11.79
C TYR A 37 -0.46 -10.18 11.44
N ALA A 38 0.67 -9.91 12.10
CA ALA A 38 1.93 -10.62 11.87
C ALA A 38 1.82 -12.12 12.19
N ARG A 39 1.05 -12.50 13.23
CA ARG A 39 0.78 -13.90 13.58
C ARG A 39 -0.26 -14.56 12.67
N ARG A 40 -1.19 -13.79 12.10
CA ARG A 40 -2.22 -14.32 11.19
C ARG A 40 -1.61 -14.95 9.95
N SER A 41 -0.58 -14.33 9.39
CA SER A 41 0.16 -14.88 8.26
C SER A 41 1.59 -14.37 8.20
N LYS A 42 2.52 -15.27 7.84
CA LYS A 42 3.90 -14.92 7.49
C LYS A 42 3.99 -14.01 6.26
N HIS A 43 2.93 -13.97 5.45
CA HIS A 43 2.80 -13.13 4.26
C HIS A 43 1.83 -11.96 4.46
N ASN A 44 1.49 -11.62 5.70
CA ASN A 44 0.65 -10.45 5.93
C ASN A 44 1.38 -9.14 5.59
N ILE A 45 0.70 -8.24 4.89
CA ILE A 45 1.25 -6.97 4.39
C ILE A 45 1.92 -6.14 5.49
N VAL A 46 1.54 -6.32 6.76
CA VAL A 46 2.17 -5.67 7.91
C VAL A 46 3.68 -5.88 7.99
N HIS A 47 4.20 -6.99 7.46
CA HIS A 47 5.65 -7.27 7.40
C HIS A 47 6.39 -6.38 6.39
N LEU A 48 5.66 -5.80 5.43
CA LEU A 48 6.19 -4.88 4.43
C LEU A 48 5.84 -3.43 4.75
N ASP A 49 4.60 -3.16 5.18
CA ASP A 49 4.06 -1.81 5.33
C ASP A 49 4.34 -1.18 6.71
N LEU A 50 4.48 -2.02 7.74
CA LEU A 50 4.90 -1.63 9.09
C LEU A 50 6.04 -2.54 9.61
N PRO A 51 7.21 -2.54 8.94
CA PRO A 51 8.33 -3.41 9.27
C PRO A 51 8.99 -3.04 10.61
N ILE A 52 9.60 -4.02 11.30
CA ILE A 52 10.28 -3.83 12.59
C ILE A 52 11.67 -4.49 12.62
N GLY A 53 12.49 -4.08 13.59
CA GLY A 53 13.83 -4.59 13.83
C GLY A 53 14.91 -3.53 13.55
N ASP A 54 16.18 -3.94 13.60
CA ASP A 54 17.32 -3.02 13.50
C ASP A 54 17.47 -2.33 12.13
N ASP A 55 16.96 -2.96 11.07
CA ASP A 55 16.94 -2.42 9.71
C ASP A 55 15.62 -2.77 9.01
N PRO A 56 14.53 -2.06 9.39
CA PRO A 56 13.18 -2.46 9.02
C PRO A 56 12.91 -2.26 7.52
N TYR A 57 13.44 -1.20 6.91
CA TYR A 57 13.20 -0.91 5.49
C TYR A 57 13.94 -1.89 4.58
N ARG A 58 15.20 -2.24 4.87
CA ARG A 58 15.91 -3.27 4.10
C ARG A 58 15.20 -4.60 4.18
N ARG A 59 14.76 -5.00 5.38
CA ARG A 59 13.98 -6.24 5.58
C ARG A 59 12.68 -6.24 4.77
N ALA A 60 11.97 -5.11 4.71
CA ALA A 60 10.78 -4.99 3.87
C ALA A 60 11.11 -5.20 2.39
N GLY A 61 12.17 -4.57 1.88
CA GLY A 61 12.63 -4.79 0.50
C GLY A 61 13.00 -6.25 0.21
N GLU A 62 13.78 -6.88 1.10
CA GLU A 62 14.14 -8.30 0.97
C GLU A 62 12.93 -9.24 1.02
N ASN A 63 11.96 -8.96 1.89
CA ASN A 63 10.73 -9.74 1.96
C ASN A 63 9.86 -9.56 0.71
N LEU A 64 9.77 -8.35 0.17
CA LEU A 64 9.04 -8.08 -1.07
C LEU A 64 9.60 -8.92 -2.23
N GLU A 65 10.93 -8.93 -2.39
CA GLU A 65 11.57 -9.73 -3.44
C GLU A 65 11.36 -11.23 -3.21
N LYS A 66 11.49 -11.73 -1.98
CA LYS A 66 11.16 -13.13 -1.66
C LYS A 66 9.72 -13.48 -2.02
N TRP A 67 8.76 -12.61 -1.73
CA TRP A 67 7.35 -12.86 -2.04
C TRP A 67 7.07 -12.82 -3.55
N LYS A 68 7.85 -12.07 -4.32
CA LYS A 68 7.79 -12.11 -5.79
C LYS A 68 8.40 -13.39 -6.36
N ASP A 69 9.50 -13.85 -5.77
CA ASP A 69 10.20 -15.06 -6.17
C ASP A 69 9.36 -16.32 -5.91
N ASP A 70 8.76 -16.41 -4.72
CA ASP A 70 7.92 -17.54 -4.31
C ASP A 70 6.46 -17.47 -4.81
N LYS A 71 6.14 -16.43 -5.60
CA LYS A 71 4.81 -16.17 -6.19
C LYS A 71 3.70 -15.92 -5.17
N THR A 72 4.03 -15.57 -3.93
CA THR A 72 3.07 -14.96 -3.00
C THR A 72 2.52 -13.65 -3.55
N LEU A 73 3.41 -12.83 -4.12
CA LEU A 73 3.08 -11.65 -4.91
C LEU A 73 3.41 -11.92 -6.39
N ILE A 74 2.56 -11.43 -7.27
CA ILE A 74 2.73 -11.49 -8.72
C ILE A 74 2.63 -10.10 -9.31
N VAL A 75 3.36 -9.88 -10.40
CA VAL A 75 3.32 -8.64 -11.18
C VAL A 75 2.43 -8.90 -12.40
N ASP A 76 1.48 -8.00 -12.67
CA ASP A 76 0.64 -8.09 -13.86
C ASP A 76 1.51 -8.13 -15.14
N GLU A 77 1.18 -9.01 -16.08
CA GLU A 77 1.95 -9.18 -17.33
C GLU A 77 1.93 -7.92 -18.22
N ALA A 78 0.85 -7.15 -18.15
CA ALA A 78 0.67 -5.91 -18.90
C ALA A 78 0.30 -4.76 -17.96
N PRO A 79 0.66 -3.50 -18.29
CA PRO A 79 0.21 -2.35 -17.54
C PRO A 79 -1.32 -2.27 -17.51
N SER A 80 -1.91 -2.05 -16.33
CA SER A 80 -3.36 -1.92 -16.17
C SER A 80 -3.75 -0.78 -15.24
N PHE A 81 -4.97 -0.27 -15.42
CA PHE A 81 -5.66 0.50 -14.40
C PHE A 81 -6.42 -0.47 -13.50
N THR A 82 -6.35 -0.29 -12.19
CA THR A 82 -7.10 -1.14 -11.25
C THR A 82 -8.33 -0.41 -10.75
N ILE A 83 -9.51 -0.93 -11.06
CA ILE A 83 -10.77 -0.42 -10.52
C ILE A 83 -11.02 -1.11 -9.18
N TYR A 84 -11.29 -0.34 -8.14
CA TYR A 84 -11.69 -0.86 -6.85
C TYR A 84 -13.05 -0.31 -6.42
N ARG A 85 -13.65 -1.01 -5.48
CA ARG A 85 -14.99 -0.70 -5.02
C ARG A 85 -15.17 -1.05 -3.56
N MET A 86 -15.39 -0.04 -2.75
CA MET A 86 -15.58 -0.17 -1.32
C MET A 86 -17.06 0.01 -1.01
N SER A 87 -17.62 -0.92 -0.26
CA SER A 87 -18.96 -0.81 0.32
C SER A 87 -18.81 -0.70 1.83
N PHE A 88 -19.53 0.24 2.44
CA PHE A 88 -19.50 0.45 3.89
C PHE A 88 -20.85 1.00 4.37
N VAL A 89 -21.09 0.95 5.67
CA VAL A 89 -22.26 1.57 6.29
C VAL A 89 -21.77 2.84 6.98
N ASP A 90 -22.38 3.98 6.66
CA ASP A 90 -22.02 5.25 7.29
C ASP A 90 -22.54 5.36 8.73
N SER A 91 -22.19 6.44 9.43
CA SER A 91 -22.61 6.68 10.81
C SER A 91 -24.13 6.84 10.99
N ALA A 92 -24.88 7.08 9.91
CA ALA A 92 -26.34 7.13 9.91
C ALA A 92 -26.98 5.76 9.61
N GLY A 93 -26.19 4.69 9.49
CA GLY A 93 -26.68 3.35 9.17
C GLY A 93 -27.01 3.13 7.70
N VAL A 94 -26.61 4.06 6.81
CA VAL A 94 -26.92 3.99 5.38
C VAL A 94 -25.81 3.24 4.64
N SER A 95 -26.20 2.29 3.79
CA SER A 95 -25.26 1.61 2.90
C SER A 95 -24.71 2.57 1.83
N ARG A 96 -23.39 2.71 1.78
CA ARG A 96 -22.64 3.57 0.87
C ARG A 96 -21.70 2.75 0.02
N ARG A 97 -21.35 3.31 -1.14
CA ARG A 97 -20.38 2.72 -2.06
C ARG A 97 -19.50 3.79 -2.68
N THR A 98 -18.19 3.54 -2.68
CA THR A 98 -17.20 4.36 -3.39
C THR A 98 -16.53 3.50 -4.45
N THR A 99 -16.41 4.03 -5.67
CA THR A 99 -15.66 3.39 -6.76
C THR A 99 -14.51 4.30 -7.14
N GLY A 100 -13.31 3.74 -7.26
CA GLY A 100 -12.12 4.50 -7.64
C GLY A 100 -11.26 3.72 -8.63
N VAL A 101 -10.24 4.41 -9.15
CA VAL A 101 -9.26 3.86 -10.08
C VAL A 101 -7.86 4.11 -9.53
N ILE A 102 -7.02 3.09 -9.62
CA ILE A 102 -5.60 3.14 -9.26
C ILE A 102 -4.78 3.10 -10.54
N GLY A 103 -3.82 4.01 -10.65
CA GLY A 103 -2.87 4.15 -11.75
C GLY A 103 -1.63 4.93 -11.28
N ALA A 104 -0.63 5.04 -12.14
CA ALA A 104 0.58 5.79 -11.88
C ALA A 104 0.36 7.27 -12.20
N LEU A 105 0.56 8.13 -11.20
CA LEU A 105 0.51 9.58 -11.35
C LEU A 105 1.94 10.12 -11.49
N ARG A 106 2.17 10.96 -12.50
CA ARG A 106 3.45 11.65 -12.64
C ARG A 106 3.70 12.55 -11.42
N ILE A 107 4.91 12.51 -10.89
CA ILE A 107 5.38 13.45 -9.88
C ILE A 107 5.62 14.80 -10.57
N GLU A 108 4.88 15.82 -10.12
CA GLU A 108 5.01 17.19 -10.61
C GLU A 108 5.99 18.00 -9.74
N PRO A 109 6.56 19.10 -10.26
CA PRO A 109 7.30 20.07 -9.46
C PRO A 109 6.47 20.57 -8.27
N ALA A 110 7.14 20.89 -7.15
CA ALA A 110 6.46 21.24 -5.89
C ALA A 110 5.60 22.52 -5.98
N ASP A 111 5.89 23.41 -6.92
CA ASP A 111 5.16 24.64 -7.22
C ASP A 111 4.05 24.46 -8.28
N SER A 112 3.89 23.25 -8.82
CA SER A 112 2.80 22.91 -9.72
C SER A 112 1.45 22.96 -9.01
N LYS A 113 0.43 23.42 -9.73
CA LYS A 113 -0.98 23.41 -9.28
C LYS A 113 -1.77 22.22 -9.85
N GLU A 114 -1.12 21.33 -10.60
CA GLU A 114 -1.80 20.18 -11.23
C GLU A 114 -2.09 19.05 -10.25
N VAL A 115 -1.21 18.84 -9.27
CA VAL A 115 -1.37 17.86 -8.19
C VAL A 115 -1.18 18.58 -6.86
N MET A 116 -2.25 18.70 -6.08
CA MET A 116 -2.19 19.35 -4.78
C MET A 116 -1.59 18.40 -3.73
N PRO A 117 -0.64 18.85 -2.90
CA PRO A 117 -0.06 18.01 -1.87
C PRO A 117 -1.09 17.71 -0.77
N HIS A 118 -0.94 16.55 -0.13
CA HIS A 118 -1.74 16.21 1.04
C HIS A 118 -1.45 17.19 2.19
N GLU A 119 -2.52 17.77 2.74
CA GLU A 119 -2.44 18.69 3.87
C GLU A 119 -2.08 17.93 5.17
N GLN A 120 -1.53 18.64 6.15
CA GLN A 120 -1.33 18.15 7.53
C GLN A 120 -0.42 16.92 7.69
N THR A 121 0.53 16.72 6.77
CA THR A 121 1.52 15.64 6.86
C THR A 121 2.64 15.97 7.86
N THR A 122 3.02 15.01 8.72
CA THR A 122 4.13 15.19 9.66
C THR A 122 5.49 14.87 9.01
N PRO A 123 6.60 15.55 9.39
CA PRO A 123 7.93 15.25 8.85
C PRO A 123 8.34 13.79 9.06
N LYS A 124 8.01 13.21 10.22
CA LYS A 124 8.29 11.81 10.55
C LYS A 124 7.60 10.84 9.58
N ALA A 125 6.32 11.06 9.30
CA ALA A 125 5.57 10.21 8.38
C ALA A 125 6.10 10.30 6.94
N LYS A 126 6.53 11.50 6.50
CA LYS A 126 7.14 11.67 5.17
C LYS A 126 8.43 10.88 5.00
N THR A 127 9.37 11.03 5.94
CA THR A 127 10.66 10.33 5.87
C THR A 127 10.45 8.82 5.94
N ASP A 128 9.62 8.34 6.86
CA ASP A 128 9.34 6.91 7.00
C ASP A 128 8.78 6.28 5.71
N ARG A 129 7.77 6.91 5.10
CA ARG A 129 7.19 6.41 3.84
C ARG A 129 8.15 6.53 2.66
N LEU A 130 8.97 7.58 2.61
CA LEU A 130 9.99 7.75 1.57
C LEU A 130 11.07 6.67 1.65
N GLU A 131 11.60 6.39 2.84
CA GLU A 131 12.60 5.34 3.05
C GLU A 131 12.04 3.97 2.73
N LEU A 132 10.79 3.69 3.14
CA LEU A 132 10.12 2.45 2.77
C LEU A 132 9.96 2.32 1.24
N THR A 133 9.48 3.38 0.56
CA THR A 133 9.32 3.40 -0.90
C THR A 133 10.65 3.20 -1.62
N ARG A 134 11.74 3.79 -1.11
CA ARG A 134 13.09 3.61 -1.67
C ARG A 134 13.58 2.17 -1.54
N ALA A 135 13.36 1.54 -0.38
CA ALA A 135 13.81 0.19 -0.10
C ALA A 135 13.01 -0.88 -0.87
N THR A 136 11.69 -0.67 -1.03
CA THR A 136 10.79 -1.63 -1.68
C THR A 136 10.59 -1.36 -3.17
N ARG A 137 10.88 -0.14 -3.63
CA ARG A 137 10.51 0.38 -4.96
C ARG A 137 9.01 0.22 -5.26
N ALA A 138 8.18 0.24 -4.22
CA ALA A 138 6.74 0.10 -4.31
C ALA A 138 6.03 1.11 -3.38
N ASN A 139 4.89 1.63 -3.82
CA ASN A 139 3.99 2.41 -2.96
C ASN A 139 2.98 1.45 -2.31
N LEU A 140 3.27 1.01 -1.08
CA LEU A 140 2.53 -0.05 -0.40
C LEU A 140 1.26 0.43 0.32
N SER A 141 1.20 1.73 0.66
CA SER A 141 0.06 2.37 1.33
C SER A 141 -0.22 3.73 0.69
N PRO A 142 -0.79 3.75 -0.53
CA PRO A 142 -1.30 4.98 -1.09
C PRO A 142 -2.38 5.55 -0.17
N ILE A 143 -2.42 6.88 -0.01
CA ILE A 143 -3.51 7.56 0.67
C ILE A 143 -4.51 8.01 -0.40
N TRP A 144 -5.81 7.81 -0.14
CA TRP A 144 -6.91 8.16 -1.03
C TRP A 144 -8.02 8.90 -0.27
#